data_AF-A0A6C0HMC8-F1
#
_entry.id   AF-A0A6C0HMC8-F1
#
_cell.length_a   1.000
_cell.length_b   1.000
_cell.length_c   1.000
_cell.angle_alpha   90.00
_cell.angle_beta   90.00
_cell.angle_gamma   90.00
#
_symmetry.space_group_name_H-M   'P 1'
#
loop_
_entity.id
_entity.type
_entity.pdbx_description
1 polymer ?
#
loop_
_entity_poly.entity_id
_entity_poly.type
_entity_poly.pdbx_seq_one_letter_code
_entity_poly.pdbx_strand_id
1 'polypeptide(L)'
;MFNVIMVHTDGSLTEKTATDIEKLYTVCQFRNDTHFTCLTTWSKNGIQYQLYGKPKNKNTKLNTYAFPFTQEQYYGNLCIVKRIEDYENMTIQEWNKCMNIEPFVQTDTIEVPGELSKEDYEDE
;
A
#
# COMPACT_ATOMS: atom_id res chain seq x y z
N MET A 1 8.99 -14.84 11.01
CA MET A 1 9.09 -13.75 10.01
C MET A 1 7.80 -13.72 9.24
N PHE A 2 7.25 -12.54 9.02
CA PHE A 2 6.01 -12.34 8.29
C PHE A 2 6.11 -11.08 7.41
N ASN A 3 5.35 -11.04 6.32
CA ASN A 3 5.30 -9.90 5.42
C ASN A 3 4.19 -8.93 5.82
N VAL A 4 4.51 -7.65 5.76
CA VAL A 4 3.62 -6.53 6.03
C VAL A 4 3.60 -5.56 4.85
N ILE A 5 2.54 -4.76 4.78
CA ILE A 5 2.42 -3.70 3.78
C ILE A 5 2.80 -2.39 4.44
N MET A 6 3.92 -1.81 4.01
CA MET A 6 4.29 -0.45 4.39
C MET A 6 3.55 0.54 3.48
N VAL A 7 2.84 1.47 4.11
CA VAL A 7 2.14 2.58 3.46
C VAL A 7 2.97 3.83 3.65
N HIS A 8 3.47 4.40 2.56
CA HIS A 8 4.24 5.64 2.57
C HIS A 8 3.32 6.86 2.65
N THR A 9 3.84 8.01 3.06
CA THR A 9 3.04 9.24 3.18
C THR A 9 2.43 9.71 1.85
N ASP A 10 3.05 9.36 0.73
CA ASP A 10 2.59 9.67 -0.64
C ASP A 10 1.51 8.70 -1.16
N GLY A 11 1.07 7.75 -0.33
CA GLY A 11 0.05 6.77 -0.70
C GLY A 11 0.59 5.54 -1.42
N SER A 12 1.90 5.48 -1.69
CA SER A 12 2.50 4.28 -2.27
C SER A 12 2.55 3.12 -1.27
N LEU A 13 2.44 1.90 -1.78
CA LEU A 13 2.49 0.67 -0.99
C LEU A 13 3.77 -0.10 -1.32
N THR A 14 4.44 -0.63 -0.30
CA THR A 14 5.59 -1.53 -0.48
C THR A 14 5.51 -2.73 0.46
N GLU A 15 5.91 -3.90 -0.02
CA GLU A 15 6.04 -5.09 0.82
C GLU A 15 7.33 -5.03 1.62
N LYS A 16 7.25 -5.39 2.89
CA LYS A 16 8.41 -5.50 3.79
C LYS A 16 8.27 -6.75 4.64
N THR A 17 9.40 -7.38 4.94
CA THR A 17 9.45 -8.48 5.90
C THR A 17 9.71 -7.92 7.30
N ALA A 18 8.90 -8.35 8.26
CA ALA A 18 9.07 -8.11 9.68
C ALA A 18 9.48 -9.42 10.38
N THR A 19 10.48 -9.34 11.25
CA THR A 19 10.87 -10.46 12.11
C THR A 19 10.02 -10.54 13.36
N ASP A 20 9.57 -9.39 13.85
CA ASP A 20 8.97 -9.20 15.16
C ASP A 20 8.02 -8.00 15.12
N ILE A 21 6.87 -8.13 15.78
CA ILE A 21 5.87 -7.07 15.91
C ILE A 21 6.41 -5.87 16.68
N GLU A 22 7.24 -6.10 17.70
CA GLU A 22 7.83 -5.04 18.53
C GLU A 22 8.78 -4.15 17.73
N LYS A 23 9.33 -4.68 16.63
CA LYS A 23 10.26 -3.96 15.74
C LYS A 23 9.58 -3.34 14.53
N LEU A 24 8.26 -3.38 14.41
CA LEU A 24 7.54 -2.78 13.27
C LEU A 24 7.82 -1.29 13.08
N TYR A 25 8.10 -0.55 14.16
CA TYR A 25 8.45 0.86 14.05
C TYR A 25 9.65 1.10 13.11
N THR A 26 10.62 0.16 13.08
CA THR A 26 11.76 0.23 12.16
C THR A 26 11.35 0.01 10.71
N VAL A 27 10.39 -0.89 10.48
CA VAL A 27 9.82 -1.16 9.14
C VAL A 27 9.11 0.07 8.61
N CYS A 28 8.35 0.77 9.46
CA CYS A 28 7.71 2.04 9.10
C CYS A 28 8.70 3.24 9.14
N GLN A 29 10.02 3.00 9.20
CA GLN A 29 11.09 4.00 9.16
C GLN A 29 11.13 4.99 10.34
N PHE A 30 10.59 4.61 11.49
CA PHE A 30 10.75 5.39 12.72
C PHE A 30 12.06 5.03 13.43
N ARG A 31 12.67 6.04 14.07
CA ARG A 31 13.91 5.86 14.84
C ARG A 31 13.71 5.09 16.17
N ASN A 32 12.51 5.17 16.73
CA ASN A 32 12.14 4.53 17.99
C ASN A 32 10.66 4.16 17.99
N ASP A 33 10.30 3.30 18.93
CA ASP A 33 8.95 2.82 19.23
C ASP A 33 8.11 3.83 20.03
N THR A 34 8.66 4.98 20.41
CA THR A 34 7.96 5.96 21.25
C THR A 34 6.65 6.38 20.59
N HIS A 35 5.52 6.10 21.25
CA HIS A 35 4.14 6.29 20.75
C HIS A 35 3.80 5.50 19.48
N PHE A 36 4.59 4.49 19.12
CA PHE A 36 4.25 3.56 18.06
C PHE A 36 3.24 2.54 18.61
N THR A 37 2.06 2.47 18.00
CA THR A 37 0.95 1.66 18.49
C THR A 37 0.09 1.16 17.34
N CYS A 38 -0.80 0.22 17.64
CA CYS A 38 -1.93 -0.10 16.77
C CYS A 38 -2.89 1.11 16.79
N LEU A 39 -3.06 1.75 15.64
CA LEU A 39 -3.95 2.91 15.46
C LEU A 39 -5.39 2.48 15.23
N THR A 40 -5.59 1.41 14.45
CA THR A 40 -6.92 0.85 14.21
C THR A 40 -6.84 -0.62 13.86
N THR A 41 -7.97 -1.32 14.02
CA THR A 41 -8.13 -2.73 13.71
C THR A 41 -9.47 -2.93 13.02
N TRP A 42 -9.49 -3.70 11.94
CA TRP A 42 -10.72 -4.07 11.25
C TRP A 42 -10.70 -5.56 10.91
N SER A 43 -11.85 -6.10 10.55
CA SER A 43 -11.99 -7.51 10.17
C SER A 43 -12.79 -7.64 8.89
N LYS A 44 -12.34 -8.51 7.98
CA LYS A 44 -13.01 -8.81 6.72
C LYS A 44 -12.85 -10.30 6.41
N ASN A 45 -13.96 -10.98 6.13
CA ASN A 45 -13.99 -12.42 5.83
C ASN A 45 -13.31 -13.30 6.90
N GLY A 46 -13.48 -12.96 8.18
CA GLY A 46 -12.84 -13.69 9.29
C GLY A 46 -11.34 -13.44 9.47
N ILE A 47 -10.74 -12.55 8.66
CA ILE A 47 -9.34 -12.13 8.79
C ILE A 47 -9.30 -10.77 9.48
N GLN A 48 -8.48 -10.65 10.53
CA GLN A 48 -8.23 -9.38 11.21
C GLN A 48 -7.04 -8.67 10.55
N TYR A 49 -7.14 -7.36 10.43
CA TYR A 49 -6.07 -6.50 9.95
C TYR A 49 -5.87 -5.36 10.92
N GLN A 50 -4.62 -4.94 11.08
CA GLN A 50 -4.22 -3.93 12.03
C GLN A 50 -3.34 -2.89 11.34
N LEU A 51 -3.60 -1.61 11.61
CA LEU A 51 -2.80 -0.50 11.12
C LEU A 51 -1.92 0.00 12.27
N TYR A 52 -0.61 -0.13 12.11
CA TYR A 52 0.38 0.35 13.06
C TYR A 52 1.01 1.65 12.57
N GLY A 53 1.30 2.54 13.52
CA GLY A 53 1.93 3.82 13.24
C GLY A 53 2.07 4.66 14.50
N LYS A 54 2.41 5.94 14.31
CA LYS A 54 2.41 6.93 15.39
C LYS A 54 1.20 7.85 15.25
N PRO A 55 0.62 8.34 16.34
CA PRO A 55 -0.41 9.37 16.29
C PRO A 55 0.15 10.66 15.68
N LYS A 56 -0.75 11.53 15.21
CA LYS A 56 -0.41 12.84 14.66
C LYS A 56 0.50 13.60 15.63
N ASN A 57 1.58 14.16 15.10
CA ASN A 57 2.38 15.17 15.79
C ASN A 57 2.49 16.45 14.93
N LYS A 58 3.07 17.51 15.50
CA LYS A 58 3.16 18.83 14.85
C LYS A 58 3.89 18.81 13.50
N ASN A 59 4.80 17.86 13.29
CA ASN A 59 5.71 17.82 12.14
C ASN A 59 5.43 16.65 11.19
N THR A 60 4.46 15.78 11.48
CA THR A 60 4.13 14.63 10.64
C THR A 60 3.22 15.03 9.49
N LYS A 61 3.61 14.66 8.28
CA LYS A 61 2.79 14.82 7.08
C LYS A 61 1.56 13.93 7.14
N LEU A 62 0.44 14.42 6.58
CA LEU A 62 -0.75 13.62 6.34
C LEU A 62 -0.39 12.48 5.38
N ASN A 63 -0.85 11.27 5.69
CA ASN A 63 -0.76 10.14 4.78
C ASN A 63 -1.88 10.26 3.75
N THR A 64 -1.52 10.22 2.47
CA THR A 64 -2.46 10.42 1.35
C THR A 64 -3.13 9.14 0.88
N TYR A 65 -2.79 7.99 1.47
CA TYR A 65 -3.45 6.73 1.17
C TYR A 65 -4.92 6.74 1.61
N ALA A 66 -5.82 6.43 0.69
CA ALA A 66 -7.24 6.31 0.96
C ALA A 66 -7.55 4.92 1.52
N PHE A 67 -7.67 4.82 2.84
CA PHE A 67 -8.01 3.56 3.49
C PHE A 67 -9.47 3.17 3.21
N PRO A 68 -9.75 1.99 2.63
CA PRO A 68 -11.10 1.61 2.20
C PRO A 68 -12.02 1.21 3.36
N PHE A 69 -11.49 1.12 4.59
CA PHE A 69 -12.19 0.66 5.78
C PHE A 69 -12.47 1.78 6.80
N THR A 70 -12.01 3.00 6.56
CA THR A 70 -12.20 4.13 7.49
C THR A 70 -12.10 5.47 6.76
N GLN A 71 -12.76 6.49 7.29
CA GLN A 71 -12.62 7.88 6.84
C GLN A 71 -11.61 8.66 7.70
N GLU A 72 -10.97 8.00 8.67
CA GLU A 72 -9.97 8.61 9.53
C GLU A 72 -8.71 9.01 8.76
N GLN A 73 -8.13 10.12 9.19
CA GLN A 73 -6.87 10.63 8.65
C GLN A 73 -5.69 10.12 9.49
N TYR A 74 -4.73 9.47 8.82
CA TYR A 74 -3.50 9.01 9.44
C TYR A 74 -2.29 9.83 8.96
N TYR A 75 -1.18 9.74 9.69
CA TYR A 75 -0.02 10.61 9.49
C TYR A 75 1.27 9.78 9.48
N GLY A 76 2.26 10.24 8.71
CA GLY A 76 3.52 9.54 8.56
C GLY A 76 3.41 8.22 7.80
N ASN A 77 4.48 7.44 7.85
CA ASN A 77 4.50 6.08 7.30
C ASN A 77 3.78 5.12 8.25
N LEU A 78 3.08 4.14 7.69
CA LEU A 78 2.24 3.21 8.42
C LEU A 78 2.56 1.79 7.97
N CYS A 79 2.17 0.81 8.78
CA CYS A 79 2.31 -0.60 8.44
C CYS A 79 0.99 -1.33 8.66
N ILE A 80 0.55 -2.07 7.65
CA ILE A 80 -0.63 -2.93 7.71
C ILE A 80 -0.16 -4.35 7.98
N VAL A 81 -0.75 -4.95 9.01
CA VAL A 81 -0.46 -6.31 9.46
C VAL A 81 -1.71 -7.15 9.33
N LYS A 82 -1.55 -8.39 8.84
CA LYS A 82 -2.61 -9.39 8.77
C LYS A 82 -2.50 -10.33 9.97
N ARG A 83 -3.64 -10.63 10.60
CA ARG A 83 -3.75 -11.53 11.73
C ARG A 83 -4.98 -12.43 11.61
N ILE A 84 -4.80 -13.72 11.80
CA ILE A 84 -5.92 -14.68 11.90
C ILE A 84 -5.93 -15.25 13.31
N GLU A 85 -4.93 -16.06 13.64
CA GLU A 85 -4.59 -16.47 15.01
C GLU A 85 -3.27 -15.79 15.40
N ASP A 86 -2.26 -15.99 14.55
CA ASP A 86 -0.96 -15.33 14.58
C ASP A 86 -0.79 -14.31 13.43
N TYR A 87 0.38 -13.63 13.42
CA TYR A 87 0.76 -12.72 12.35
C TYR A 87 1.15 -13.49 11.09
N GLU A 88 0.44 -13.21 10.01
CA GLU A 88 0.54 -13.94 8.76
C GLU A 88 1.17 -13.10 7.65
N ASN A 89 1.71 -13.79 6.65
CA ASN A 89 2.19 -13.14 5.45
C ASN A 89 1.05 -12.47 4.69
N MET A 90 1.30 -11.25 4.21
CA MET A 90 0.41 -10.51 3.33
C MET A 90 1.20 -9.88 2.18
N THR A 91 0.66 -10.04 0.97
CA THR A 91 1.18 -9.40 -0.25
C THR A 91 0.32 -8.20 -0.63
N ILE A 92 0.84 -7.27 -1.44
CA ILE A 92 0.09 -6.14 -1.99
C ILE A 92 -1.05 -6.65 -2.88
N GLN A 93 -0.81 -7.71 -3.66
CA GLN A 93 -1.85 -8.31 -4.51
C GLN A 93 -3.01 -8.84 -3.67
N GLU A 94 -2.72 -9.55 -2.58
CA GLU A 94 -3.73 -10.00 -1.63
C GLU A 94 -4.46 -8.83 -0.99
N TRP A 95 -3.72 -7.82 -0.53
CA TRP A 95 -4.28 -6.61 0.07
C TRP A 95 -5.27 -5.90 -0.88
N ASN A 96 -4.85 -5.64 -2.12
CA ASN A 96 -5.68 -4.97 -3.12
C ASN A 96 -6.94 -5.78 -3.46
N LYS A 97 -6.80 -7.11 -3.64
CA LYS A 97 -7.93 -8.01 -3.86
C LYS A 97 -8.89 -8.03 -2.68
N CYS A 98 -8.36 -8.12 -1.46
CA CYS A 98 -9.16 -8.09 -0.24
C CYS A 98 -9.91 -6.78 -0.09
N MET A 99 -9.36 -5.66 -0.55
CA MET A 99 -9.97 -4.35 -0.41
C MET A 99 -10.81 -3.90 -1.61
N ASN A 100 -10.94 -4.73 -2.64
CA ASN A 100 -11.56 -4.35 -3.92
C ASN A 100 -10.94 -3.06 -4.50
N ILE A 101 -9.65 -2.85 -4.25
CA ILE A 101 -8.90 -1.76 -4.86
C ILE A 101 -8.55 -2.26 -6.26
N GLU A 102 -9.14 -1.65 -7.29
CA GLU A 102 -8.77 -2.00 -8.65
C GLU A 102 -7.26 -1.78 -8.82
N PRO A 103 -6.53 -2.76 -9.39
CA PRO A 103 -5.12 -2.55 -9.66
C PRO A 103 -4.99 -1.35 -10.60
N PHE A 104 -4.25 -0.33 -10.17
CA PHE A 104 -3.86 0.76 -11.05
C PHE A 104 -2.93 0.19 -12.13
N VAL A 105 -3.50 -0.20 -13.26
CA VAL A 105 -2.74 -0.59 -14.45
C VAL A 105 -2.40 0.69 -15.18
N GLN A 106 -1.18 1.18 -15.02
CA GLN A 106 -0.66 2.22 -15.89
C GLN A 106 -0.39 1.58 -17.25
N THR A 107 -1.38 1.60 -18.15
CA THR A 107 -1.15 1.25 -19.55
C THR A 107 -0.49 2.46 -20.21
N ASP A 108 0.83 2.44 -20.33
CA ASP A 108 1.53 3.33 -21.27
C ASP A 108 1.06 2.95 -22.68
N THR A 109 0.02 3.61 -23.15
CA THR A 109 -0.42 3.51 -24.53
C THR A 109 0.54 4.38 -25.33
N ILE A 110 1.56 3.74 -25.91
CA ILE A 110 2.40 4.39 -26.92
C ILE A 110 1.52 4.51 -28.16
N GLU A 111 1.02 5.71 -28.44
CA GLU A 111 0.42 6.03 -29.73
C GLU A 111 1.52 5.90 -30.78
N VAL A 112 1.50 4.80 -31.53
CA VAL A 112 2.38 4.62 -32.70
C VAL A 112 1.83 5.55 -33.79
N PRO A 113 2.59 6.54 -34.31
CA PRO A 113 2.13 7.38 -35.40
C PRO A 113 1.86 6.50 -36.63
N GLY A 114 0.67 6.65 -37.21
CA GLY A 114 0.18 5.82 -38.32
C GLY A 114 1.16 5.72 -39.48
N GLU A 115 1.38 4.49 -39.94
CA GLU A 115 2.07 4.21 -41.20
C GLU A 115 1.29 4.85 -42.35
N LEU A 116 1.92 5.79 -43.06
CA LEU A 116 1.45 6.26 -44.35
C LEU A 116 1.48 5.07 -45.33
N SER A 117 0.31 4.63 -45.80
CA SER A 117 0.19 3.69 -46.90
C SER A 117 0.76 4.30 -48.18
N LYS A 118 1.77 3.64 -48.77
CA LYS A 118 2.22 3.88 -50.15
C LYS A 118 1.43 2.98 -51.08
N GLU A 119 0.42 3.52 -51.74
CA GLU A 119 -0.13 2.95 -52.96
C GLU A 119 -0.36 4.11 -53.93
N ASP A 120 0.58 4.30 -54.85
CA ASP A 120 0.38 5.00 -56.12
C ASP A 120 1.60 4.72 -57.00
N TYR A 121 1.57 3.56 -57.68
CA TYR A 121 2.23 3.36 -58.97
C TYR A 121 1.23 2.60 -59.82
N GLU A 122 0.48 3.32 -60.66
CA GLU A 122 -0.08 2.75 -61.88
C GLU A 122 0.73 3.30 -63.07
N ASP A 123 1.31 2.35 -63.80
CA ASP A 123 1.94 2.49 -65.11
C ASP A 123 1.03 3.18 -66.14
N GLU A 124 1.58 4.16 -66.87
CA GLU A 124 1.27 4.44 -68.29
C GLU A 124 2.55 4.76 -69.06
#